data_AF-A0A259ISR7-F1
#
_entry.id   AF-A0A259ISR7-F1
#
_cell.length_a   1.000
_cell.length_b   1.000
_cell.length_c   1.000
_cell.angle_alpha   90.00
_cell.angle_beta   90.00
_cell.angle_gamma   90.00
#
_symmetry.space_group_name_H-M   'P 1'
#
loop_
_entity.id
_entity.type
_entity.pdbx_description
1 polymer ?
#
loop_
_entity_poly.entity_id
_entity_poly.type
_entity_poly.pdbx_seq_one_letter_code
_entity_poly.pdbx_strand_id
1 'polypeptide(L)'
;MKALSLALVLAVSIAMVACATPPSEFGVYRQSDGTVGVHAPKSAKDTEAQAAAAEECKKLGKRGATIVETRKTVNDRFPMTYIFVCTAY
;
A
#
# COMPACT_ATOMS: atom_id res chain seq x y z
N MET A 1 35.05 -24.88 5.42
CA MET A 1 34.20 -24.37 6.53
C MET A 1 33.91 -22.87 6.42
N LYS A 2 34.91 -21.98 6.25
CA LYS A 2 34.69 -20.52 6.12
C LYS A 2 33.80 -20.08 4.94
N ALA A 3 33.96 -20.68 3.75
CA ALA A 3 33.17 -20.33 2.57
C ALA A 3 31.68 -20.73 2.68
N LEU A 4 31.40 -21.83 3.39
CA LEU A 4 30.04 -22.32 3.61
C LEU A 4 29.27 -21.39 4.57
N SER A 5 29.95 -20.90 5.61
CA SER A 5 29.39 -19.90 6.53
C SER A 5 29.15 -18.55 5.83
N LEU A 6 30.04 -18.14 4.93
CA LEU A 6 29.87 -16.89 4.18
C LEU A 6 28.67 -16.95 3.23
N ALA A 7 28.49 -18.08 2.53
CA ALA A 7 27.37 -18.30 1.63
C ALA A 7 26.02 -18.30 2.38
N LEU A 8 25.99 -18.89 3.59
CA LEU A 8 24.80 -18.90 4.42
C LEU A 8 24.42 -17.49 4.90
N VAL A 9 25.39 -16.69 5.33
CA VAL A 9 25.16 -15.29 5.72
C VAL A 9 24.64 -14.46 4.54
N LEU A 10 25.21 -14.66 3.34
CA LEU A 10 24.76 -13.95 2.15
C LEU A 10 23.31 -14.32 1.78
N ALA A 11 22.97 -15.61 1.82
CA ALA A 11 21.62 -16.09 1.54
C ALA A 11 20.59 -15.52 2.52
N VAL A 12 20.93 -15.48 3.81
CA VAL A 12 20.07 -14.90 4.85
C VAL A 12 19.89 -13.38 4.63
N SER A 13 20.95 -12.65 4.27
CA SER A 13 20.83 -11.21 3.98
C SER A 13 19.94 -10.90 2.77
N ILE A 14 20.02 -11.71 1.71
CA ILE A 14 19.18 -11.54 0.50
C ILE A 14 17.71 -11.84 0.82
N ALA A 15 17.44 -12.87 1.62
CA ALA A 15 16.09 -13.19 2.07
C ALA A 15 15.45 -12.07 2.91
N MET A 16 16.23 -11.39 3.75
CA MET A 16 15.74 -10.25 4.54
C MET A 16 15.40 -9.03 3.68
N VAL A 17 16.19 -8.74 2.64
CA VAL A 17 15.90 -7.61 1.72
C VAL A 17 14.66 -7.91 0.86
N ALA A 18 14.44 -9.16 0.47
CA ALA A 18 13.25 -9.55 -0.30
C ALA A 18 11.93 -9.48 0.50
N CYS A 19 12.00 -9.53 1.84
CA CYS A 19 10.83 -9.35 2.72
C CYS A 19 10.65 -7.91 3.21
N ALA A 20 11.51 -6.98 2.81
CA ALA A 20 11.28 -5.57 3.08
C ALA A 20 10.06 -5.13 2.27
N THR A 21 8.91 -5.03 2.93
CA THR A 21 7.73 -4.35 2.38
C THR A 21 8.19 -2.99 1.89
N PRO A 22 8.00 -2.66 0.60
CA PRO A 22 8.33 -1.33 0.12
C PRO A 22 7.63 -0.33 1.04
N PRO A 23 8.30 0.74 1.47
CA PRO A 23 7.63 1.79 2.20
C PRO A 23 6.53 2.30 1.28
N SER A 24 5.29 1.88 1.49
CA SER A 24 4.20 2.48 0.76
C SER A 24 4.18 3.92 1.27
N GLU A 25 4.56 4.84 0.40
CA GLU A 25 4.33 6.28 0.60
C GLU A 25 2.84 6.57 0.77
N PHE A 26 1.97 5.56 0.57
CA PHE A 26 0.55 5.61 0.79
C PHE A 26 0.19 5.12 2.19
N GLY A 27 -0.58 5.93 2.93
CA GLY A 27 -1.20 5.52 4.19
C GLY A 27 -2.59 4.95 3.93
N VAL A 28 -2.72 3.63 3.88
CA VAL A 28 -4.01 2.98 3.61
C VAL A 28 -4.70 2.59 4.92
N TYR A 29 -6.00 2.86 5.02
CA TYR A 29 -6.82 2.53 6.18
C TYR A 29 -8.21 2.07 5.78
N ARG A 30 -8.85 1.26 6.63
CA ARG A 30 -10.22 0.79 6.44
C ARG A 30 -11.17 1.56 7.35
N GLN A 31 -12.24 2.11 6.79
CA GLN A 31 -13.32 2.72 7.55
C GLN A 31 -14.36 1.68 7.97
N SER A 32 -15.13 1.99 9.02
CA SER A 32 -16.17 1.11 9.56
C SER A 32 -17.35 0.87 8.61
N ASP A 33 -17.55 1.78 7.65
CA ASP A 33 -18.55 1.70 6.59
C ASP A 33 -18.16 0.74 5.45
N GLY A 34 -16.96 0.15 5.50
CA GLY A 34 -16.43 -0.76 4.48
C GLY A 34 -15.69 -0.06 3.34
N THR A 35 -15.49 1.26 3.42
CA THR A 35 -14.63 2.00 2.49
C THR A 35 -13.16 1.90 2.86
N VAL A 36 -12.28 2.08 1.88
CA VAL A 36 -10.82 2.10 2.04
C VAL A 36 -10.33 3.51 1.77
N GLY A 37 -9.72 4.15 2.76
CA GLY A 37 -9.06 5.43 2.61
C GLY A 37 -7.58 5.25 2.26
N VAL A 38 -7.07 6.06 1.35
CA VAL A 38 -5.67 6.10 0.94
C VAL A 38 -5.17 7.53 1.06
N HIS A 39 -4.29 7.77 2.03
CA HIS A 39 -3.48 8.99 2.09
C HIS A 39 -2.38 8.91 1.04
N ALA A 40 -2.30 9.90 0.17
CA ALA A 40 -1.34 9.95 -0.91
C ALA A 40 -0.38 11.14 -0.75
N PRO A 41 0.90 10.97 -1.10
CA PRO A 41 1.88 12.06 -1.13
C PRO A 41 1.57 13.00 -2.30
N LYS A 42 2.12 14.22 -2.26
CA LYS A 42 1.86 15.27 -3.26
C LYS A 42 2.18 14.86 -4.71
N SER A 43 3.13 13.94 -4.89
CA SER A 43 3.59 13.46 -6.20
C SER A 43 2.85 12.23 -6.71
N ALA A 44 1.96 11.63 -5.92
CA ALA A 44 1.30 10.41 -6.30
C ALA A 44 0.23 10.63 -7.38
N LYS A 45 0.11 9.64 -8.25
CA LYS A 45 -0.98 9.58 -9.23
C LYS A 45 -2.18 8.87 -8.64
N ASP A 46 -3.37 9.24 -9.09
CA ASP A 46 -4.63 8.60 -8.68
C ASP A 46 -4.60 7.08 -8.94
N THR A 47 -3.91 6.64 -9.99
CA THR A 47 -3.72 5.23 -10.34
C THR A 47 -2.93 4.44 -9.30
N GLU A 48 -1.96 5.08 -8.64
CA GLU A 48 -1.15 4.45 -7.59
C GLU A 48 -1.94 4.34 -6.29
N ALA A 49 -2.71 5.38 -5.96
CA ALA A 49 -3.64 5.34 -4.84
C ALA A 49 -4.71 4.26 -5.04
N GLN A 50 -5.20 4.09 -6.28
CA GLN A 50 -6.16 3.04 -6.63
C GLN A 50 -5.55 1.64 -6.52
N ALA A 51 -4.29 1.44 -6.93
CA ALA A 51 -3.60 0.17 -6.77
C ALA A 51 -3.47 -0.21 -5.29
N ALA A 52 -3.07 0.75 -4.45
CA ALA A 52 -2.98 0.55 -3.00
C ALA A 52 -4.35 0.21 -2.37
N ALA A 53 -5.42 0.88 -2.80
CA ALA A 53 -6.77 0.55 -2.36
C ALA A 53 -7.23 -0.84 -2.84
N ALA A 54 -6.89 -1.22 -4.08
CA ALA A 54 -7.26 -2.51 -4.66
C ALA A 54 -6.58 -3.68 -3.91
N GLU A 55 -5.35 -3.49 -3.43
CA GLU A 55 -4.67 -4.50 -2.59
C GLU A 55 -5.41 -4.72 -1.26
N GLU A 56 -5.88 -3.66 -0.60
CA GLU A 56 -6.70 -3.78 0.61
C GLU A 56 -8.09 -4.36 0.32
N CYS A 57 -8.74 -3.95 -0.78
CA CYS A 57 -10.01 -4.54 -1.21
C CYS A 57 -9.87 -6.04 -1.54
N LYS A 58 -8.71 -6.47 -2.07
CA LYS A 58 -8.41 -7.89 -2.33
C LYS A 58 -8.33 -8.71 -1.05
N LYS A 59 -7.81 -8.15 0.05
CA LYS A 59 -7.84 -8.79 1.38
C LYS A 59 -9.28 -8.99 1.89
N LEU A 60 -10.22 -8.16 1.45
CA LEU A 60 -11.66 -8.28 1.75
C LEU A 60 -12.41 -9.21 0.77
N GLY A 61 -11.71 -9.83 -0.20
CA GLY A 61 -12.32 -10.68 -1.22
C GLY A 61 -13.03 -9.92 -2.35
N LYS A 62 -12.74 -8.61 -2.51
CA LYS A 62 -13.27 -7.75 -3.59
C LYS A 62 -12.17 -7.49 -4.63
N ARG A 63 -12.51 -7.37 -5.91
CA ARG A 63 -11.52 -7.27 -7.02
C ARG A 63 -11.20 -5.84 -7.43
N GLY A 64 -12.09 -4.89 -7.16
CA GLY A 64 -11.96 -3.50 -7.57
C GLY A 64 -12.02 -2.52 -6.41
N ALA A 65 -11.43 -1.35 -6.64
CA ALA A 65 -11.56 -0.17 -5.79
C ALA A 65 -11.99 1.00 -6.69
N THR A 66 -13.12 1.64 -6.35
CA THR A 66 -13.67 2.78 -7.09
C THR A 66 -13.61 4.03 -6.22
N ILE A 67 -13.05 5.13 -6.75
CA ILE A 67 -12.99 6.41 -6.02
C ILE A 67 -14.41 6.90 -5.79
N VAL A 68 -14.74 7.16 -4.53
CA VAL A 68 -15.98 7.82 -4.10
C VAL A 68 -15.71 9.27 -3.79
N GLU A 69 -14.61 9.55 -3.10
CA GLU A 69 -14.32 10.90 -2.65
C GLU A 69 -12.83 11.18 -2.61
N THR A 70 -12.45 12.38 -3.01
CA THR A 70 -11.09 12.88 -2.89
C THR A 70 -11.11 14.12 -2.00
N ARG A 71 -10.41 14.07 -0.86
CA ARG A 71 -10.33 15.16 0.10
C ARG A 71 -8.90 15.65 0.26
N LYS A 72 -8.75 16.96 0.39
CA LYS A 72 -7.47 17.57 0.79
C LYS A 72 -7.31 17.44 2.29
N THR A 73 -6.11 17.08 2.71
CA THR A 73 -5.74 16.95 4.12
C THR A 73 -4.85 18.12 4.53
N VAL A 74 -4.90 18.47 5.81
CA VAL A 74 -4.06 19.53 6.41
C VAL A 74 -2.62 19.05 6.63
N ASN A 75 -2.33 17.78 6.36
CA ASN A 75 -1.02 17.17 6.55
C ASN A 75 -0.12 17.42 5.33
N ASP A 76 1.01 18.09 5.52
CA ASP A 76 1.95 18.38 4.41
C ASP A 76 2.54 17.10 3.79
N ARG A 77 2.70 16.04 4.58
CA ARG A 77 3.23 14.75 4.09
C ARG A 77 2.25 14.02 3.17
N PHE A 78 0.96 14.12 3.47
CA PHE A 78 -0.13 13.53 2.68
C PHE A 78 -1.16 14.63 2.43
N PRO A 79 -1.01 15.43 1.37
CA PRO A 79 -1.94 16.53 1.07
C PRO A 79 -3.28 16.05 0.51
N MET A 80 -3.36 14.79 0.08
CA MET A 80 -4.54 14.20 -0.55
C MET A 80 -4.93 12.90 0.14
N THR A 81 -6.23 12.70 0.29
CA THR A 81 -6.84 11.47 0.78
C THR A 81 -7.91 11.03 -0.19
N TYR A 82 -7.81 9.80 -0.66
CA TYR A 82 -8.77 9.19 -1.56
C TYR A 82 -9.58 8.14 -0.80
N ILE A 83 -10.90 8.21 -0.89
CA ILE A 83 -11.81 7.23 -0.31
C ILE A 83 -12.32 6.37 -1.45
N PHE A 84 -12.08 5.08 -1.34
CA PHE A 84 -12.48 4.07 -2.29
C PHE A 84 -13.57 3.17 -1.70
N VAL A 85 -14.55 2.80 -2.53
CA VAL A 85 -15.44 1.67 -2.24
C VAL A 85 -14.90 0.43 -2.91
N CYS A 86 -14.82 -0.66 -2.16
CA CYS A 86 -14.45 -1.95 -2.70
C CYS A 86 -15.61 -2.56 -3.49
N THR A 87 -15.40 -2.78 -4.79
CA THR A 87 -16.38 -3.36 -5.70
C THR A 87 -15.97 -4.78 -6.11
N ALA A 88 -16.96 -5.62 -6.43
CA ALA A 88 -16.72 -7.04 -6.71
C ALA A 88 -16.32 -7.33 -8.18
N TYR A 89 -16.36 -6.33 -9.05
CA TYR A 89 -16.11 -6.49 -10.48
C TYR A 89 -14.62 -6.45 -10.80
#